data_AF-A0A0P8BUY0-F1
#
_entry.id   AF-A0A0P8BUY0-F1
#
_cell.length_a   1.000
_cell.length_b   1.000
_cell.length_c   1.000
_cell.angle_alpha   90.00
_cell.angle_beta   90.00
_cell.angle_gamma   90.00
#
_symmetry.space_group_name_H-M   'P 1'
#
loop_
_entity.id
_entity.type
_entity.pdbx_description
1 polymer ?
#
loop_
_entity_poly.entity_id
_entity_poly.type
_entity_poly.pdbx_seq_one_letter_code
_entity_poly.pdbx_strand_id
1 'polypeptide(L)'
;MTITHALTALGVALCAFAALSGLTWLRRVIGERPSRRQGMTLNLARRAGPPVLAGIAVAGIAALTARGIPAAPALLLIGGGLTFGLHRGLVEVGQADRRAVLPRLAIAVAAGTGYLWLAGLATPL
;
A
#
# COMPACT_ATOMS: atom_id res chain seq x y z
N MET A 1 8.85 -19.15 11.11
CA MET A 1 7.98 -18.11 10.50
C MET A 1 7.18 -18.74 9.37
N THR A 2 5.85 -18.82 9.45
CA THR A 2 5.04 -19.40 8.36
C THR A 2 4.96 -18.41 7.18
N ILE A 3 4.85 -18.93 5.94
CA ILE A 3 4.75 -18.11 4.71
C ILE A 3 3.63 -17.08 4.82
N THR A 4 2.50 -17.44 5.41
CA THR A 4 1.35 -16.56 5.62
C THR A 4 1.67 -15.32 6.45
N HIS A 5 2.50 -15.45 7.49
CA HIS A 5 2.92 -14.30 8.30
C HIS A 5 3.92 -13.42 7.55
N ALA A 6 4.83 -13.99 6.76
CA ALA A 6 5.73 -13.23 5.90
C ALA A 6 4.95 -12.39 4.89
N LEU A 7 3.95 -13.00 4.24
CA LEU A 7 3.09 -12.32 3.28
C LEU A 7 2.20 -11.25 3.94
N THR A 8 1.71 -11.51 5.16
CA THR A 8 0.96 -10.51 5.92
C THR A 8 1.85 -9.33 6.30
N ALA A 9 3.07 -9.57 6.78
CA ALA A 9 4.04 -8.54 7.11
C ALA A 9 4.38 -7.67 5.90
N LEU A 10 4.59 -8.30 4.74
CA LEU A 10 4.80 -7.58 3.47
C LEU A 10 3.56 -6.75 3.10
N GLY A 11 2.37 -7.31 3.22
CA GLY A 11 1.11 -6.58 2.99
C GLY A 11 0.98 -5.35 3.88
N VAL A 12 1.29 -5.48 5.17
CA VAL A 12 1.29 -4.36 6.13
C VAL A 12 2.31 -3.29 5.73
N ALA A 13 3.54 -3.70 5.38
CA ALA A 13 4.58 -2.78 4.92
C ALA A 13 4.14 -2.01 3.66
N LEU A 14 3.56 -2.71 2.67
CA LEU A 14 3.05 -2.09 1.45
C LEU A 14 1.90 -1.11 1.74
N CYS A 15 0.97 -1.46 2.63
CA CYS A 15 -0.10 -0.56 3.05
C CYS A 15 0.45 0.70 3.74
N ALA A 16 1.44 0.57 4.62
CA ALA A 16 2.09 1.71 5.27
C ALA A 16 2.82 2.61 4.23
N PHE A 17 3.57 2.01 3.31
CA PHE A 17 4.22 2.75 2.23
C PHE A 17 3.21 3.49 1.34
N ALA A 18 2.13 2.80 0.97
CA ALA A 18 1.03 3.37 0.19
C ALA A 18 0.38 4.55 0.92
N ALA A 19 0.09 4.44 2.22
CA ALA A 19 -0.51 5.53 3.00
C ALA A 19 0.38 6.79 2.98
N LEU A 20 1.68 6.63 3.25
CA LEU A 20 2.62 7.76 3.22
C LEU A 20 2.77 8.37 1.82
N SER A 21 2.85 7.52 0.80
CA SER A 21 2.91 7.99 -0.60
C SER A 21 1.61 8.68 -1.01
N GLY A 22 0.47 8.20 -0.52
CA GLY A 22 -0.86 8.77 -0.72
C GLY A 22 -0.97 10.18 -0.17
N LEU A 23 -0.43 10.43 1.04
CA LEU A 23 -0.38 11.79 1.61
C LEU A 23 0.41 12.75 0.72
N THR A 24 1.55 12.31 0.19
CA THR A 24 2.36 13.17 -0.69
C THR A 24 1.70 13.40 -2.04
N TRP A 25 1.05 12.39 -2.60
CA TRP A 25 0.28 12.50 -3.83
C TRP A 25 -0.92 13.43 -3.65
N LEU A 26 -1.66 13.30 -2.54
CA LEU A 26 -2.82 14.15 -2.23
C LEU A 26 -2.43 15.62 -2.08
N ARG A 27 -1.34 15.91 -1.35
CA ARG A 27 -0.79 17.28 -1.26
C ARG A 27 -0.50 17.86 -2.64
N ARG A 28 0.04 17.05 -3.56
CA ARG A 28 0.29 17.48 -4.93
C ARG A 28 -1.01 17.75 -5.70
N VAL A 29 -1.98 16.85 -5.63
CA VAL A 29 -3.27 17.01 -6.32
C VAL A 29 -3.99 18.26 -5.85
N ILE A 30 -3.99 18.54 -4.54
CA ILE A 30 -4.60 19.75 -3.97
C ILE A 30 -3.90 21.03 -4.47
N GLY A 31 -2.58 20.99 -4.72
CA GLY A 31 -1.81 22.12 -5.24
C GLY A 31 -1.87 22.31 -6.76
N GLU A 32 -2.47 21.38 -7.51
CA GLU A 32 -2.47 21.40 -8.98
C GLU A 32 -3.68 22.16 -9.56
N ARG A 33 -3.65 22.55 -10.84
CA ARG A 33 -4.81 23.16 -11.53
C ARG A 33 -5.94 22.14 -11.74
N PRO A 34 -7.23 22.54 -11.68
CA PRO A 34 -8.37 21.62 -11.82
C PRO A 34 -8.32 20.73 -13.07
N SER A 35 -7.90 21.27 -14.22
CA SER A 35 -7.77 20.53 -15.48
C SER A 35 -6.75 19.40 -15.43
N ARG A 36 -5.67 19.55 -14.65
CA ARG A 36 -4.62 18.52 -14.49
C ARG A 36 -4.96 17.54 -13.35
N ARG A 37 -5.69 17.98 -12.33
CA ARG A 37 -6.15 17.11 -11.22
C ARG A 37 -6.93 15.90 -11.73
N GLN A 38 -7.89 16.12 -12.63
CA GLN A 38 -8.74 15.05 -13.14
C GLN A 38 -7.93 13.97 -13.87
N GLY A 39 -6.98 14.37 -14.72
CA GLY A 39 -6.09 13.43 -15.40
C GLY A 39 -5.19 12.65 -14.45
N MET A 40 -4.64 13.32 -13.42
CA MET A 40 -3.82 12.67 -12.39
C MET A 40 -4.61 11.64 -11.58
N THR A 41 -5.81 12.00 -11.10
CA THR A 41 -6.67 11.09 -10.32
C THR A 41 -7.13 9.92 -11.17
N LEU A 42 -7.51 10.15 -12.44
CA LEU A 42 -7.92 9.09 -13.34
C LEU A 42 -6.78 8.11 -13.64
N ASN A 43 -5.56 8.60 -13.86
CA ASN A 43 -4.39 7.75 -14.07
C ASN A 43 -4.06 6.92 -12.84
N LEU A 44 -4.18 7.48 -11.63
CA LEU A 44 -4.04 6.72 -10.40
C LEU A 44 -5.12 5.64 -10.29
N ALA A 45 -6.38 6.00 -10.53
CA ALA A 45 -7.51 5.07 -10.48
C ALA A 45 -7.35 3.91 -11.49
N ARG A 46 -6.84 4.17 -12.68
CA ARG A 46 -6.58 3.11 -13.68
C ARG A 46 -5.48 2.13 -13.25
N ARG A 47 -4.49 2.59 -12.48
CA ARG A 47 -3.36 1.75 -12.03
C ARG A 47 -3.65 1.01 -10.74
N ALA A 48 -4.19 1.72 -9.76
CA ALA A 48 -4.43 1.17 -8.43
C ALA A 48 -5.85 0.62 -8.27
N GLY A 49 -6.82 1.06 -9.06
CA GLY A 49 -8.22 0.67 -8.96
C GLY A 49 -8.44 -0.84 -9.12
N PRO A 50 -8.00 -1.48 -10.23
CA PRO A 50 -8.20 -2.92 -10.41
C PRO A 50 -7.65 -3.78 -9.26
N PRO A 51 -6.38 -3.63 -8.81
CA PRO A 51 -5.85 -4.44 -7.70
C PRO A 51 -6.52 -4.11 -6.36
N VAL A 52 -6.88 -2.85 -6.10
CA VAL A 52 -7.60 -2.48 -4.88
C VAL A 52 -9.00 -3.10 -4.83
N LEU A 53 -9.75 -3.02 -5.94
CA LEU A 53 -11.08 -3.64 -6.03
C LEU A 53 -11.00 -5.16 -5.87
N ALA A 54 -10.00 -5.81 -6.48
CA ALA A 54 -9.77 -7.24 -6.30
C ALA A 54 -9.47 -7.58 -4.82
N GLY A 55 -8.62 -6.80 -4.15
CA GLY A 55 -8.32 -7.01 -2.74
C GLY A 55 -9.51 -6.78 -1.81
N ILE A 56 -10.35 -5.77 -2.09
CA ILE A 56 -11.61 -5.55 -1.37
C ILE A 56 -12.57 -6.72 -1.57
N ALA A 57 -12.69 -7.25 -2.79
CA ALA A 57 -13.52 -8.41 -3.07
C ALA A 57 -13.02 -9.65 -2.30
N VAL A 58 -11.71 -9.90 -2.28
CA VAL A 58 -11.12 -11.00 -1.49
C VAL A 58 -11.41 -10.84 0.00
N ALA A 59 -11.26 -9.64 0.55
CA ALA A 59 -11.58 -9.35 1.95
C ALA A 59 -13.08 -9.54 2.26
N GLY A 60 -13.96 -9.10 1.37
CA GLY A 60 -15.41 -9.29 1.49
C GLY A 60 -15.81 -10.75 1.45
N ILE A 61 -15.28 -11.53 0.51
CA ILE A 61 -15.51 -12.98 0.42
C ILE A 61 -15.00 -13.68 1.68
N ALA A 62 -13.83 -13.30 2.19
CA ALA A 62 -13.27 -13.84 3.43
C ALA A 62 -14.21 -13.63 4.62
N ALA A 63 -14.73 -12.40 4.76
CA ALA A 63 -15.65 -12.05 5.83
C ALA A 63 -16.99 -12.80 5.70
N LEU A 64 -17.55 -12.90 4.49
CA LEU A 64 -18.84 -13.54 4.25
C LEU A 64 -18.81 -15.06 4.38
N THR A 65 -17.69 -15.69 4.03
CA THR A 65 -17.60 -17.16 4.03
C THR A 65 -17.17 -17.76 5.36
N ALA A 66 -16.77 -16.93 6.34
CA ALA A 66 -16.15 -17.36 7.61
C ALA A 66 -15.00 -18.38 7.43
N ARG A 67 -14.46 -18.52 6.21
CA ARG A 67 -13.48 -19.57 5.85
C ARG A 67 -12.08 -19.26 6.34
N GLY A 68 -11.89 -18.23 7.17
CA GLY A 68 -10.58 -17.85 7.67
C GLY A 68 -9.57 -17.61 6.56
N ILE A 69 -9.99 -16.99 5.43
CA ILE A 69 -9.04 -16.65 4.36
C ILE A 69 -7.97 -15.74 4.99
N PRO A 70 -6.68 -16.07 4.84
CA PRO A 70 -5.62 -15.26 5.41
C PRO A 70 -5.75 -13.81 4.94
N ALA A 71 -5.49 -12.83 5.81
CA ALA A 71 -5.53 -11.41 5.42
C ALA A 71 -4.48 -11.06 4.35
N ALA A 72 -3.44 -11.89 4.21
CA ALA A 72 -2.30 -11.68 3.34
C ALA A 72 -2.66 -11.34 1.87
N PRO A 73 -3.48 -12.12 1.13
CA PRO A 73 -3.76 -11.83 -0.28
C PRO A 73 -4.50 -10.51 -0.47
N ALA A 74 -5.46 -10.19 0.42
CA ALA A 74 -6.17 -8.91 0.37
C ALA A 74 -5.23 -7.73 0.62
N LEU A 75 -4.39 -7.82 1.65
CA LEU A 75 -3.40 -6.78 1.98
C LEU A 75 -2.37 -6.58 0.86
N LEU A 76 -1.90 -7.67 0.24
CA LEU A 76 -0.95 -7.60 -0.88
C LEU A 76 -1.58 -6.94 -2.10
N LEU A 77 -2.84 -7.27 -2.43
CA LEU A 77 -3.55 -6.66 -3.55
C LEU A 77 -3.80 -5.17 -3.33
N ILE A 78 -4.31 -4.80 -2.16
CA ILE A 78 -4.61 -3.41 -1.81
C ILE A 78 -3.31 -2.61 -1.67
N GLY A 79 -2.42 -3.03 -0.77
CA GLY A 79 -1.18 -2.33 -0.46
C GLY A 79 -0.22 -2.29 -1.64
N GLY A 80 -0.06 -3.40 -2.37
CA GLY A 80 0.78 -3.49 -3.56
C GLY A 80 0.23 -2.67 -4.71
N GLY A 81 -1.08 -2.74 -4.98
CA GLY A 81 -1.75 -1.96 -6.01
C GLY A 81 -1.64 -0.45 -5.78
N LEU A 82 -1.91 0.00 -4.55
CA LEU A 82 -1.76 1.40 -4.16
C LEU A 82 -0.29 1.86 -4.21
N THR A 83 0.63 1.05 -3.68
CA THR A 83 2.07 1.35 -3.71
C THR A 83 2.55 1.55 -5.14
N PHE A 84 2.21 0.62 -6.04
CA PHE A 84 2.57 0.72 -7.45
C PHE A 84 1.96 1.96 -8.11
N GLY A 85 0.65 2.18 -7.96
CA GLY A 85 -0.06 3.29 -8.57
C GLY A 85 0.45 4.65 -8.10
N LEU A 86 0.66 4.80 -6.78
CA LEU A 86 1.14 6.03 -6.17
C LEU A 86 2.61 6.29 -6.49
N HIS A 87 3.48 5.28 -6.42
CA HIS A 87 4.89 5.44 -6.76
C HIS A 87 5.04 5.87 -8.22
N ARG A 88 4.38 5.18 -9.16
CA ARG A 88 4.38 5.58 -10.57
C ARG A 88 3.78 6.97 -10.79
N GLY A 89 2.68 7.29 -10.11
CA GLY A 89 2.07 8.61 -10.17
C GLY A 89 3.00 9.74 -9.69
N LEU A 90 3.78 9.51 -8.65
CA LEU A 90 4.78 10.47 -8.15
C LEU A 90 5.99 10.60 -9.07
N VAL A 91 6.44 9.50 -9.69
CA VAL A 91 7.53 9.51 -10.68
C VAL A 91 7.16 10.38 -11.88
N GLU A 92 5.95 10.22 -12.42
CA GLU A 92 5.49 10.94 -13.61
C GLU A 92 5.37 12.45 -13.42
N VAL A 93 5.12 12.90 -12.20
CA VAL A 93 5.07 14.33 -11.87
C VAL A 93 6.41 14.87 -11.36
N GLY A 94 7.50 14.10 -11.51
CA GLY A 94 8.86 14.50 -11.13
C GLY A 94 9.07 14.65 -9.62
N GLN A 95 8.20 14.03 -8.80
CA GLN A 95 8.21 14.14 -7.33
C GLN A 95 8.61 12.83 -6.64
N ALA A 96 9.19 11.88 -7.39
CA ALA A 96 9.83 10.71 -6.83
C ALA A 96 11.23 11.05 -6.30
N ASP A 97 11.30 12.03 -5.40
CA ASP A 97 12.55 12.37 -4.72
C ASP A 97 13.03 11.15 -3.91
N ARG A 98 14.21 10.65 -4.27
CA ARG A 98 14.84 9.50 -3.60
C ARG A 98 15.00 9.75 -2.10
N ARG A 99 15.21 11.00 -1.69
CA ARG A 99 15.31 11.40 -0.28
C ARG A 99 14.00 11.24 0.48
N ALA A 100 12.86 11.38 -0.20
CA ALA A 100 11.54 11.19 0.38
C ALA A 100 11.07 9.73 0.34
N VAL A 101 11.64 8.89 -0.53
CA VAL A 101 11.33 7.44 -0.60
C VAL A 101 11.95 6.69 0.57
N LEU A 102 13.19 7.01 0.93
CA LEU A 102 13.93 6.33 2.01
C LEU A 102 13.18 6.31 3.36
N PRO A 103 12.68 7.44 3.90
CA PRO A 103 11.94 7.42 5.16
C PRO A 103 10.62 6.66 5.07
N ARG A 104 9.93 6.70 3.92
CA ARG A 104 8.69 5.91 3.72
C ARG A 104 8.98 4.43 3.72
N LEU A 105 10.08 4.02 3.08
CA LEU A 105 10.53 2.64 3.07
C LEU A 105 10.92 2.19 4.48
N ALA A 106 11.64 3.03 5.24
CA ALA A 106 12.00 2.72 6.63
C ALA A 106 10.77 2.52 7.51
N ILE A 107 9.76 3.40 7.42
CA ILE A 107 8.50 3.27 8.16
C ILE A 107 7.71 2.03 7.70
N ALA A 108 7.69 1.74 6.39
CA ALA A 108 7.05 0.55 5.86
C ALA A 108 7.68 -0.74 6.38
N VAL A 109 9.02 -0.81 6.37
CA VAL A 109 9.78 -1.93 6.95
C VAL A 109 9.47 -2.04 8.44
N ALA A 110 9.53 -0.93 9.18
CA ALA A 110 9.21 -0.89 10.61
C ALA A 110 7.79 -1.40 10.90
N ALA A 111 6.81 -1.04 10.08
CA ALA A 111 5.43 -1.54 10.20
C ALA A 111 5.34 -3.05 9.96
N GLY A 112 6.03 -3.56 8.93
CA GLY A 112 6.08 -4.99 8.63
C GLY A 112 6.77 -5.80 9.75
N THR A 113 7.93 -5.33 10.23
CA THR A 113 8.64 -5.96 11.35
C THR A 113 7.88 -5.83 12.67
N GLY A 114 7.20 -4.70 12.90
CA GLY A 114 6.35 -4.49 14.06
C GLY A 114 5.16 -5.47 14.09
N TYR A 115 4.56 -5.76 12.92
CA TYR A 115 3.56 -6.83 12.82
C TYR A 115 4.16 -8.20 13.20
N LEU A 116 5.35 -8.54 12.70
CA LEU A 116 6.00 -9.81 13.05
C LEU A 116 6.30 -9.91 14.55
N TRP A 117 6.72 -8.82 15.18
CA TRP A 117 6.95 -8.74 16.62
C TRP A 117 5.65 -8.95 17.42
N LEU A 118 4.58 -8.22 17.07
CA LEU A 118 3.25 -8.36 17.70
C LEU A 118 2.65 -9.76 17.51
N ALA A 119 2.96 -10.42 16.39
CA ALA A 119 2.55 -11.80 16.12
C ALA A 119 3.40 -12.85 16.87
N GLY A 120 4.40 -12.43 17.68
CA GLY A 120 5.30 -13.32 18.42
C GLY A 120 6.32 -14.04 17.54
N LEU A 121 6.58 -13.53 16.32
CA LEU A 121 7.43 -14.18 15.31
C LEU A 121 8.80 -13.53 15.16
N ALA A 122 9.01 -12.37 15.80
CA ALA A 122 10.30 -11.72 15.92
C ALA A 122 10.54 -11.39 17.40
N THR A 123 11.66 -11.84 17.94
CA THR A 123 12.13 -11.43 19.27
C THR A 123 12.76 -10.05 19.19
N PRO A 124 12.56 -9.16 20.18
CA PRO A 124 13.39 -7.98 20.30
C PRO A 124 14.84 -8.47 20.49
N LEU A 125 15.76 -7.97 19.66
CA LEU A 125 17.20 -8.15 19.87
C LEU A 125 17.61 -7.48 21.18
#